data_AF-A0A938V007-F1
#
_entry.id   AF-A0A938V007-F1
#
_cell.length_a   1.000
_cell.length_b   1.000
_cell.length_c   1.000
_cell.angle_alpha   90.00
_cell.angle_beta   90.00
_cell.angle_gamma   90.00
#
_symmetry.space_group_name_H-M   'P 1'
#
loop_
_entity.id
_entity.type
_entity.pdbx_description
1 polymer ?
#
loop_
_entity_poly.entity_id
_entity_poly.type
_entity_poly.pdbx_seq_one_letter_code
_entity_poly.pdbx_strand_id
1 'polypeptide(L)'
;MRRATTGLVAVLAMVVFMGVASAQDKPADRVDINTATAADIMKVHGIGKKMAARIIEYRQEKGRFEHIRDLTQIKGIGEATFAKLVCAFYVVEEGPQTCVPYVGKGKKGGKKGLAPGQKVNLNTATAADLMQLNGIGQKKAQTIIEHRQKHGYFDSVKDLDDIKGFGKKTIERLAPDLEVMVDVNKADATTLWALGFTNADEIIKLRDSVGGFAEIDDLAQVPGIDKAALEKAEDILVFGKRE
;
A
#
# COMPACT_ATOMS: atom_id res chain seq x y z
N MET A 1 -74.88 -34.00 25.26
CA MET A 1 -74.53 -34.88 24.12
C MET A 1 -73.40 -34.25 23.32
N ARG A 2 -72.33 -35.02 23.07
CA ARG A 2 -71.35 -34.99 21.95
C ARG A 2 -70.80 -33.66 21.37
N ARG A 3 -69.54 -33.38 21.74
CA ARG A 3 -68.32 -32.96 20.98
C ARG A 3 -68.41 -32.07 19.72
N ALA A 4 -67.61 -31.00 19.71
CA ALA A 4 -66.64 -30.59 18.66
C ALA A 4 -65.71 -29.51 19.27
N THR A 5 -64.40 -29.63 19.51
CA THR A 5 -63.19 -29.85 18.67
C THR A 5 -63.00 -28.87 17.51
N THR A 6 -62.29 -27.77 17.79
CA THR A 6 -61.36 -27.01 16.91
C THR A 6 -60.87 -25.85 17.79
N GLY A 7 -59.59 -25.67 18.12
CA GLY A 7 -58.38 -25.89 17.34
C GLY A 7 -57.61 -24.57 17.39
N LEU A 8 -57.04 -24.24 18.55
CA LEU A 8 -56.19 -23.06 18.73
C LEU A 8 -54.84 -23.34 18.05
N VAL A 9 -54.68 -22.89 16.81
CA VAL A 9 -53.38 -22.93 16.12
C VAL A 9 -52.53 -21.77 16.67
N ALA A 10 -51.81 -22.03 17.76
CA ALA A 10 -50.73 -21.17 18.21
C ALA A 10 -49.54 -21.39 17.26
N VAL A 11 -49.37 -20.51 16.29
CA VAL A 11 -48.15 -20.45 15.46
C VAL A 11 -47.04 -19.86 16.32
N LEU A 12 -46.33 -20.74 17.05
CA LEU A 12 -45.07 -20.39 17.69
C LEU A 12 -43.99 -20.31 16.61
N ALA A 13 -43.83 -19.14 16.00
CA ALA A 13 -42.71 -18.85 15.11
C ALA A 13 -41.42 -18.78 15.94
N MET A 14 -40.78 -19.93 16.16
CA MET A 14 -39.36 -19.98 16.55
C MET A 14 -38.55 -19.43 15.38
N VAL A 15 -38.23 -18.13 15.42
CA VAL A 15 -37.16 -17.58 14.58
C VAL A 15 -35.84 -18.10 15.16
N VAL A 16 -35.43 -19.28 14.70
CA VAL A 16 -34.05 -19.74 14.85
C VAL A 16 -33.22 -18.85 13.92
N PHE A 17 -32.64 -17.80 14.48
CA PHE A 17 -31.57 -17.07 13.82
C PHE A 17 -30.35 -18.00 13.78
N MET A 18 -30.32 -18.86 12.77
CA MET A 18 -29.10 -19.53 12.33
C MET A 18 -28.23 -18.44 11.73
N GLY A 19 -27.40 -17.83 12.59
CA GLY A 19 -26.34 -16.94 12.17
C GLY A 19 -25.44 -17.69 11.20
N VAL A 20 -25.56 -17.37 9.92
CA VAL A 20 -24.60 -17.80 8.92
C VAL A 20 -23.32 -17.04 9.25
N ALA A 21 -22.39 -17.70 9.93
CA ALA A 21 -21.03 -17.22 10.00
C ALA A 21 -20.54 -17.15 8.56
N SER A 22 -20.38 -15.93 8.05
CA SER A 22 -19.66 -15.67 6.81
C SER A 22 -18.31 -16.36 6.91
N ALA A 23 -18.11 -17.40 6.09
CA ALA A 23 -16.80 -17.96 5.86
C ALA A 23 -16.02 -16.92 5.07
N GLN A 24 -15.40 -15.99 5.80
CA GLN A 24 -14.46 -15.06 5.20
C GLN A 24 -13.37 -15.88 4.52
N ASP A 25 -13.17 -15.64 3.22
CA ASP A 25 -12.20 -16.29 2.36
C ASP A 25 -10.83 -16.35 3.04
N LYS A 26 -10.54 -17.51 3.64
CA LYS A 26 -9.24 -17.82 4.20
C LYS A 26 -8.29 -17.90 3.01
N PRO A 27 -7.29 -17.02 2.86
CA PRO A 27 -6.33 -17.16 1.78
C PRO A 27 -5.62 -18.50 2.01
N ALA A 28 -5.79 -19.45 1.08
CA ALA A 28 -5.54 -20.87 1.32
C ALA A 28 -4.14 -21.22 1.86
N ASP A 29 -3.17 -20.29 1.75
CA ASP A 29 -1.77 -20.49 2.12
C ASP A 29 -1.22 -19.48 3.16
N ARG A 30 -2.04 -18.54 3.69
CA ARG A 30 -1.57 -17.52 4.65
C ARG A 30 -1.86 -17.91 6.10
N VAL A 31 -0.94 -17.52 6.99
CA VAL A 31 -1.01 -17.78 8.43
C VAL A 31 -1.52 -16.54 9.17
N ASP A 32 -2.57 -16.69 9.97
CA ASP A 32 -3.02 -15.61 10.86
C ASP A 32 -1.99 -15.40 11.96
N ILE A 33 -1.29 -14.27 11.97
CA ILE A 33 -0.20 -14.03 12.92
C ILE A 33 -0.70 -13.92 14.38
N ASN A 34 -1.94 -13.50 14.57
CA ASN A 34 -2.53 -13.29 15.88
C ASN A 34 -3.04 -14.59 16.51
N THR A 35 -3.47 -15.56 15.71
CA THR A 35 -4.04 -16.82 16.21
C THR A 35 -3.15 -18.05 16.00
N ALA A 36 -2.16 -17.98 15.11
CA ALA A 36 -1.32 -19.13 14.79
C ALA A 36 -0.54 -19.67 15.99
N THR A 37 -0.37 -20.99 16.02
CA THR A 37 0.52 -21.65 16.98
C THR A 37 1.98 -21.48 16.55
N ALA A 38 2.92 -21.76 17.47
CA ALA A 38 4.35 -21.80 17.12
C ALA A 38 4.63 -22.77 15.97
N ALA A 39 3.93 -23.92 15.94
CA ALA A 39 4.06 -24.91 14.88
C ALA A 39 3.56 -24.38 13.54
N ASP A 40 2.46 -23.64 13.52
CA ASP A 40 1.92 -23.02 12.30
C ASP A 40 2.84 -21.92 11.76
N ILE A 41 3.34 -21.06 12.65
CA ILE A 41 4.31 -20.01 12.30
C ILE A 41 5.60 -20.61 11.70
N MET A 42 6.04 -21.76 12.20
CA MET A 42 7.22 -22.46 11.69
C MET A 42 7.02 -23.12 10.32
N LYS A 43 5.79 -23.27 9.82
CA LYS A 43 5.53 -23.73 8.44
C LYS A 43 5.94 -22.66 7.42
N VAL A 44 6.04 -21.40 7.83
CA VAL A 44 6.48 -20.31 6.96
C VAL A 44 7.97 -20.44 6.66
N HIS A 45 8.32 -20.48 5.36
CA HIS A 45 9.70 -20.62 4.91
C HIS A 45 10.59 -19.50 5.48
N GLY A 46 11.69 -19.89 6.14
CA GLY A 46 12.63 -18.95 6.77
C GLY A 46 12.35 -18.63 8.24
N ILE A 47 11.29 -19.21 8.84
CA ILE A 47 10.99 -19.06 10.27
C ILE A 47 11.30 -20.35 11.03
N GLY A 48 12.33 -20.29 11.87
CA GLY A 48 12.66 -21.35 12.82
C GLY A 48 12.11 -21.10 14.22
N LYS A 49 12.27 -22.08 15.11
CA LYS A 49 11.79 -22.06 16.52
C LYS A 49 12.07 -20.75 17.26
N LYS A 50 13.28 -20.18 17.12
CA LYS A 50 13.66 -18.91 17.78
C LYS A 50 12.84 -17.73 17.28
N MET A 51 12.56 -17.67 15.98
CA MET A 51 11.81 -16.55 15.40
C MET A 51 10.32 -16.68 15.72
N ALA A 52 9.78 -17.90 15.62
CA ALA A 52 8.41 -18.20 16.02
C ALA A 52 8.15 -17.81 17.50
N ALA A 53 9.10 -18.13 18.39
CA ALA A 53 9.01 -17.73 19.80
C ALA A 53 8.93 -16.20 19.97
N ARG A 54 9.77 -15.44 19.26
CA ARG A 54 9.75 -13.97 19.33
C ARG A 54 8.47 -13.35 18.81
N ILE A 55 7.87 -13.94 17.76
CA ILE A 55 6.56 -13.48 17.25
C ILE A 55 5.48 -13.68 18.31
N ILE A 56 5.50 -14.82 18.99
CA ILE A 56 4.54 -15.13 20.07
C ILE A 56 4.78 -14.24 21.30
N GLU A 57 6.03 -14.04 21.68
CA GLU A 57 6.42 -13.15 22.79
C GLU A 57 5.98 -11.72 22.52
N TYR A 58 6.25 -11.21 21.30
CA TYR A 58 5.84 -9.87 20.90
C TYR A 58 4.32 -9.68 21.01
N ARG A 59 3.49 -10.62 20.53
CA ARG A 59 2.02 -10.49 20.67
C ARG A 59 1.53 -10.60 22.11
N GLN A 60 2.27 -11.26 22.99
CA GLN A 60 1.94 -11.39 24.40
C GLN A 60 2.31 -10.10 25.17
N GLU A 61 3.43 -9.48 24.82
CA GLU A 61 3.92 -8.27 25.51
C GLU A 61 3.32 -6.97 24.97
N LYS A 62 3.16 -6.86 23.64
CA LYS A 62 2.70 -5.64 22.96
C LYS A 62 1.24 -5.66 22.60
N GLY A 63 0.57 -6.81 22.73
CA GLY A 63 -0.79 -7.01 22.27
C GLY A 63 -0.84 -7.55 20.84
N ARG A 64 -2.05 -7.67 20.31
CA ARG A 64 -2.28 -8.25 18.98
C ARG A 64 -1.63 -7.36 17.92
N PHE A 65 -1.11 -7.98 16.85
CA PHE A 65 -0.68 -7.27 15.65
C PHE A 65 -1.89 -6.57 15.03
N GLU A 66 -1.83 -5.25 14.93
CA GLU A 66 -2.79 -4.44 14.17
C GLU A 66 -2.37 -4.40 12.71
N HIS A 67 -1.06 -4.28 12.46
CA HIS A 67 -0.49 -4.24 11.12
C HIS A 67 0.52 -5.35 10.88
N ILE A 68 0.52 -5.95 9.69
CA ILE A 68 1.56 -6.93 9.33
C ILE A 68 2.97 -6.33 9.44
N ARG A 69 3.12 -5.03 9.18
CA ARG A 69 4.39 -4.30 9.31
C ARG A 69 4.97 -4.30 10.72
N ASP A 70 4.17 -4.52 11.76
CA ASP A 70 4.63 -4.56 13.15
C ASP A 70 5.62 -5.72 13.39
N LEU A 71 5.64 -6.74 12.52
CA LEU A 71 6.68 -7.76 12.47
C LEU A 71 8.10 -7.17 12.47
N THR A 72 8.30 -5.99 11.86
CA THR A 72 9.61 -5.31 11.81
C THR A 72 10.13 -4.84 13.17
N GLN A 73 9.24 -4.74 14.17
CA GLN A 73 9.60 -4.37 15.53
C GLN A 73 10.25 -5.53 16.30
N ILE A 74 10.14 -6.76 15.78
CA ILE A 74 10.70 -7.95 16.40
C ILE A 74 12.20 -8.04 16.09
N LYS A 75 13.01 -8.23 17.14
CA LYS A 75 14.45 -8.44 17.00
C LYS A 75 14.76 -9.58 16.02
N GLY A 76 15.43 -9.25 14.93
CA GLY A 76 15.85 -10.18 13.87
C GLY A 76 14.93 -10.20 12.64
N ILE A 77 13.83 -9.44 12.66
CA ILE A 77 12.99 -9.20 11.49
C ILE A 77 13.26 -7.76 11.02
N GLY A 78 14.35 -7.57 10.28
CA GLY A 78 14.55 -6.31 9.54
C GLY A 78 13.80 -6.34 8.21
N GLU A 79 13.82 -5.23 7.48
CA GLU A 79 13.17 -5.07 6.16
C GLU A 79 13.37 -6.26 5.20
N ALA A 80 14.61 -6.77 5.09
CA ALA A 80 14.91 -7.90 4.21
C ALA A 80 14.29 -9.24 4.65
N THR A 81 14.06 -9.43 5.96
CA THR A 81 13.37 -10.59 6.51
C THR A 81 11.88 -10.38 6.41
N PHE A 82 11.37 -9.23 6.89
CA PHE A 82 9.97 -8.85 6.83
C PHE A 82 9.37 -9.07 5.45
N ALA A 83 10.09 -8.62 4.43
CA ALA A 83 9.56 -8.63 3.10
C ALA A 83 9.50 -10.06 2.50
N LYS A 84 10.32 -11.02 2.98
CA LYS A 84 10.12 -12.46 2.68
C LYS A 84 8.88 -13.05 3.37
N LEU A 85 8.43 -12.44 4.46
CA LEU A 85 7.36 -12.91 5.32
C LEU A 85 6.02 -12.24 5.04
N VAL A 86 6.01 -11.05 4.43
CA VAL A 86 4.83 -10.20 4.28
C VAL A 86 3.65 -10.90 3.59
N CYS A 87 3.94 -11.75 2.60
CA CYS A 87 2.90 -12.52 1.90
C CYS A 87 2.47 -13.79 2.65
N ALA A 88 3.23 -14.25 3.64
CA ALA A 88 2.95 -15.49 4.36
C ALA A 88 2.01 -15.29 5.56
N PHE A 89 1.90 -14.06 6.07
CA PHE A 89 1.05 -13.73 7.21
C PHE A 89 -0.10 -12.81 6.82
N TYR A 90 -1.18 -12.81 7.60
CA TYR A 90 -2.25 -11.81 7.52
C TYR A 90 -2.77 -11.43 8.93
N VAL A 91 -3.46 -10.29 9.02
CA VAL A 91 -4.21 -9.82 10.19
C VAL A 91 -5.66 -9.63 9.74
N VAL A 92 -6.63 -10.19 10.49
CA VAL A 92 -8.06 -10.11 10.15
C VAL A 92 -8.56 -8.66 10.12
N GLU A 93 -8.12 -7.84 11.08
CA GLU A 93 -8.55 -6.43 11.22
C GLU A 93 -8.08 -5.52 10.08
N GLU A 94 -6.98 -5.86 9.39
CA GLU A 94 -6.46 -5.08 8.25
C GLU A 94 -7.24 -5.30 6.95
N GLY A 95 -8.15 -6.28 6.91
CA GLY A 95 -8.84 -6.67 5.69
C GLY A 95 -7.93 -7.32 4.63
N PRO A 96 -8.46 -7.60 3.42
CA PRO A 96 -7.69 -8.26 2.37
C PRO A 96 -6.58 -7.36 1.84
N GLN A 97 -5.35 -7.58 2.32
CA GLN A 97 -4.17 -6.90 1.77
C GLN A 97 -3.74 -7.52 0.44
N THR A 98 -3.54 -6.68 -0.58
CA THR A 98 -2.84 -7.02 -1.81
C THR A 98 -1.36 -7.25 -1.48
N CYS A 99 -0.98 -8.51 -1.25
CA CYS A 99 0.39 -8.83 -0.92
C CYS A 99 1.25 -8.76 -2.19
N VAL A 100 2.10 -7.75 -2.31
CA VAL A 100 3.10 -7.66 -3.38
C VAL A 100 4.35 -8.41 -2.90
N PRO A 101 4.72 -9.56 -3.50
CA PRO A 101 5.87 -10.33 -3.05
C PRO A 101 7.14 -9.50 -3.20
N TYR A 102 7.83 -9.28 -2.08
CA TYR A 102 9.12 -8.65 -2.10
C TYR A 102 10.14 -9.57 -2.76
N VAL A 103 10.66 -9.11 -3.89
CA VAL A 103 11.81 -9.71 -4.55
C VAL A 103 13.01 -9.48 -3.64
N GLY A 104 13.51 -10.56 -3.03
CA GLY A 104 14.66 -10.54 -2.13
C GLY A 104 15.88 -9.81 -2.71
N LYS A 105 16.93 -9.63 -1.88
CA LYS A 105 18.28 -9.34 -2.41
C LYS A 105 18.72 -10.49 -3.32
N GLY A 106 18.29 -10.46 -4.57
CA GLY A 106 18.91 -11.20 -5.64
C GLY A 106 20.36 -10.73 -5.72
N LYS A 107 21.26 -11.71 -5.87
CA LYS A 107 22.49 -11.52 -6.68
C LYS A 107 22.19 -10.49 -7.75
N LYS A 108 22.99 -9.41 -7.86
CA LYS A 108 22.95 -8.36 -8.92
C LYS A 108 22.01 -8.80 -10.06
N GLY A 109 20.70 -8.61 -9.86
CA GLY A 109 19.73 -8.99 -10.86
C GLY A 109 20.06 -8.06 -11.99
N GLY A 110 20.33 -8.61 -13.19
CA GLY A 110 20.69 -7.80 -14.34
C GLY A 110 19.76 -6.60 -14.36
N LYS A 111 20.33 -5.41 -14.17
CA LYS A 111 19.56 -4.17 -14.14
C LYS A 111 18.81 -4.15 -15.46
N LYS A 112 17.50 -4.39 -15.43
CA LYS A 112 16.65 -3.85 -16.46
C LYS A 112 16.64 -2.36 -16.14
N GLY A 113 17.65 -1.66 -16.65
CA GLY A 113 17.74 -0.22 -16.53
C GLY A 113 16.51 0.40 -17.19
N LEU A 114 16.25 1.66 -16.85
CA LEU A 114 15.20 2.42 -17.48
C LEU A 114 15.31 2.33 -19.01
N ALA A 115 14.17 2.25 -19.68
CA ALA A 115 14.16 2.42 -21.13
C ALA A 115 14.71 3.81 -21.49
N PRO A 116 15.34 4.00 -22.67
CA PRO A 116 15.82 5.31 -23.08
C PRO A 116 14.71 6.37 -23.00
N GLY A 117 14.94 7.45 -22.25
CA GLY A 117 13.99 8.54 -22.04
C GLY A 117 12.90 8.29 -20.98
N GLN A 118 12.86 7.10 -20.36
CA GLN A 118 11.96 6.82 -19.24
C GLN A 118 12.45 7.51 -17.97
N LYS A 119 11.55 8.22 -17.29
CA LYS A 119 11.80 8.85 -15.99
C LYS A 119 11.03 8.16 -14.87
N VAL A 120 11.51 8.35 -13.64
CA VAL A 120 10.86 7.88 -12.42
C VAL A 120 10.43 9.10 -11.60
N ASN A 121 9.15 9.18 -11.27
CA ASN A 121 8.61 10.29 -10.48
C ASN A 121 8.85 10.07 -8.97
N LEU A 122 9.55 10.98 -8.29
CA LEU A 122 9.90 10.83 -6.86
C LEU A 122 8.68 10.82 -5.93
N ASN A 123 7.59 11.48 -6.31
CA ASN A 123 6.39 11.67 -5.51
C ASN A 123 5.44 10.48 -5.58
N THR A 124 5.43 9.77 -6.71
CA THR A 124 4.46 8.67 -6.95
C THR A 124 5.11 7.29 -7.11
N ALA A 125 6.41 7.22 -7.44
CA ALA A 125 7.09 5.95 -7.68
C ALA A 125 7.00 4.96 -6.51
N THR A 126 6.90 3.67 -6.83
CA THR A 126 7.03 2.60 -5.86
C THR A 126 8.50 2.34 -5.52
N ALA A 127 8.75 1.55 -4.47
CA ALA A 127 10.11 1.12 -4.14
C ALA A 127 10.76 0.33 -5.29
N ALA A 128 9.96 -0.44 -6.04
CA ALA A 128 10.44 -1.21 -7.18
C ALA A 128 10.88 -0.29 -8.34
N ASP A 129 10.11 0.77 -8.63
CA ASP A 129 10.43 1.75 -9.67
C ASP A 129 11.71 2.51 -9.30
N LEU A 130 11.83 2.98 -8.06
CA LEU A 130 13.03 3.65 -7.56
C LEU A 130 14.27 2.76 -7.64
N MET A 131 14.12 1.46 -7.42
CA MET A 131 15.22 0.49 -7.52
C MET A 131 15.72 0.24 -8.96
N GLN A 132 15.00 0.70 -9.98
CA GLN A 132 15.49 0.68 -11.37
C GLN A 132 16.63 1.69 -11.58
N LEU A 133 16.71 2.72 -10.73
CA LEU A 133 17.69 3.79 -10.82
C LEU A 133 19.10 3.34 -10.44
N ASN A 134 20.10 3.89 -11.14
CA ASN A 134 21.49 3.50 -10.93
C ASN A 134 22.03 3.96 -9.57
N GLY A 135 22.20 2.99 -8.67
CA GLY A 135 22.75 3.22 -7.34
C GLY A 135 21.69 3.44 -6.26
N ILE A 136 20.41 3.17 -6.59
CA ILE A 136 19.32 3.09 -5.64
C ILE A 136 19.02 1.62 -5.37
N GLY A 137 19.34 1.17 -4.16
CA GLY A 137 18.87 -0.11 -3.64
C GLY A 137 17.70 0.11 -2.68
N GLN A 138 17.07 -1.00 -2.27
CA GLN A 138 15.90 -1.01 -1.37
C GLN A 138 16.00 -0.01 -0.20
N LYS A 139 17.14 0.06 0.50
CA LYS A 139 17.30 1.00 1.63
C LYS A 139 17.12 2.46 1.21
N LYS A 140 17.74 2.87 0.10
CA LYS A 140 17.62 4.25 -0.40
C LYS A 140 16.22 4.54 -0.95
N ALA A 141 15.63 3.57 -1.65
CA ALA A 141 14.25 3.69 -2.13
C ALA A 141 13.27 3.88 -0.97
N GLN A 142 13.42 3.09 0.08
CA GLN A 142 12.60 3.20 1.29
C GLN A 142 12.78 4.56 1.97
N THR A 143 14.01 5.07 2.06
CA THR A 143 14.25 6.40 2.65
C THR A 143 13.60 7.53 1.84
N ILE A 144 13.55 7.45 0.50
CA ILE A 144 12.80 8.41 -0.33
C ILE A 144 11.31 8.37 0.04
N ILE A 145 10.72 7.18 0.12
CA ILE A 145 9.30 7.00 0.42
C ILE A 145 8.96 7.52 1.82
N GLU A 146 9.79 7.17 2.82
CA GLU A 146 9.62 7.65 4.19
C GLU A 146 9.76 9.16 4.30
N HIS A 147 10.70 9.75 3.55
CA HIS A 147 10.87 11.20 3.50
C HIS A 147 9.60 11.87 2.97
N ARG A 148 9.07 11.45 1.81
CA ARG A 148 7.86 12.07 1.25
C ARG A 148 6.60 11.89 2.09
N GLN A 149 6.51 10.76 2.80
CA GLN A 149 5.40 10.53 3.74
C GLN A 149 5.45 11.45 4.97
N LYS A 150 6.66 11.82 5.40
CA LYS A 150 6.87 12.61 6.62
C LYS A 150 6.94 14.13 6.35
N HIS A 151 7.54 14.52 5.23
CA HIS A 151 7.87 15.91 4.92
C HIS A 151 7.03 16.51 3.80
N GLY A 152 6.21 15.72 3.11
CA GLY A 152 5.46 16.14 1.93
C GLY A 152 6.19 15.80 0.62
N TYR A 153 5.64 16.25 -0.50
CA TYR A 153 6.22 15.96 -1.81
C TYR A 153 7.56 16.69 -2.03
N PHE A 154 8.34 16.16 -2.95
CA PHE A 154 9.53 16.81 -3.46
C PHE A 154 9.10 17.81 -4.54
N ASP A 155 9.50 19.07 -4.39
CA ASP A 155 9.28 20.14 -5.37
C ASP A 155 10.34 20.09 -6.46
N SER A 156 11.51 19.55 -6.14
CA SER A 156 12.64 19.42 -7.04
C SER A 156 13.46 18.17 -6.76
N VAL A 157 14.22 17.72 -7.77
CA VAL A 157 15.18 16.62 -7.57
C VAL A 157 16.28 16.99 -6.56
N LYS A 158 16.55 18.28 -6.36
CA LYS A 158 17.56 18.77 -5.42
C LYS A 158 17.18 18.49 -3.97
N ASP A 159 15.89 18.40 -3.67
CA ASP A 159 15.35 18.15 -2.32
C ASP A 159 15.75 16.77 -1.78
N LEU A 160 16.27 15.88 -2.65
CA LEU A 160 16.95 14.67 -2.20
C LEU A 160 18.16 14.96 -1.30
N ASP A 161 18.76 16.15 -1.33
CA ASP A 161 19.92 16.53 -0.50
C ASP A 161 19.58 16.51 1.01
N ASP A 162 18.31 16.67 1.37
CA ASP A 162 17.82 16.57 2.75
C ASP A 162 17.85 15.11 3.27
N ILE A 163 18.02 14.14 2.37
CA ILE A 163 18.06 12.72 2.71
C ILE A 163 19.49 12.23 2.89
N LYS A 164 19.80 11.77 4.10
CA LYS A 164 21.09 11.12 4.40
C LYS A 164 21.40 9.99 3.41
N GLY A 165 22.47 10.16 2.65
CA GLY A 165 22.93 9.19 1.64
C GLY A 165 22.69 9.61 0.19
N PHE A 166 22.12 10.79 -0.04
CA PHE A 166 21.93 11.43 -1.33
C PHE A 166 22.79 12.69 -1.47
N GLY A 167 24.12 12.54 -1.40
CA GLY A 167 25.00 13.69 -1.66
C GLY A 167 24.98 14.13 -3.12
N LYS A 168 25.43 15.37 -3.39
CA LYS A 168 25.52 16.02 -4.71
C LYS A 168 25.80 15.10 -5.90
N LYS A 169 26.88 14.29 -5.85
CA LYS A 169 27.25 13.35 -6.94
C LYS A 169 26.21 12.27 -7.23
N THR A 170 25.43 11.86 -6.23
CA THR A 170 24.33 10.91 -6.41
C THR A 170 23.16 11.61 -7.06
N ILE A 171 22.80 12.81 -6.60
CA ILE A 171 21.71 13.60 -7.18
C ILE A 171 22.01 13.93 -8.65
N GLU A 172 23.20 14.43 -8.96
CA GLU A 172 23.62 14.73 -10.35
C GLU A 172 23.51 13.51 -11.27
N ARG A 173 23.84 12.31 -10.76
CA ARG A 173 23.73 11.07 -11.53
C ARG A 173 22.28 10.65 -11.77
N LEU A 174 21.38 10.91 -10.81
CA LEU A 174 19.99 10.47 -10.87
C LEU A 174 19.07 11.48 -11.56
N ALA A 175 19.42 12.77 -11.52
CA ALA A 175 18.63 13.85 -12.09
C ALA A 175 18.13 13.63 -13.53
N PRO A 176 18.90 13.09 -14.50
CA PRO A 176 18.36 12.86 -15.85
C PRO A 176 17.23 11.83 -15.89
N ASP A 177 17.20 10.89 -14.93
CA ASP A 177 16.26 9.77 -14.86
C ASP A 177 15.07 10.06 -13.93
N LEU A 178 15.00 11.26 -13.35
CA LEU A 178 14.02 11.65 -12.35
C LEU A 178 13.10 12.77 -12.82
N GLU A 179 11.90 12.77 -12.29
CA GLU A 179 10.96 13.88 -12.32
C GLU A 179 10.18 13.97 -11.01
N VAL A 180 9.47 15.07 -10.82
CA VAL A 180 8.69 15.37 -9.62
C VAL A 180 7.25 15.77 -9.96
N MET A 181 7.06 16.37 -11.13
CA MET A 181 5.77 16.85 -11.61
C MET A 181 4.90 15.70 -12.12
N VAL A 182 3.60 15.81 -11.89
CA VAL A 182 2.58 14.86 -12.35
C VAL A 182 1.60 15.59 -13.27
N ASP A 183 1.52 15.14 -14.52
CA ASP A 183 0.52 15.62 -15.47
C ASP A 183 -0.83 14.95 -15.17
N VAL A 184 -1.75 15.69 -14.57
CA VAL A 184 -3.07 15.16 -14.15
C VAL A 184 -3.87 14.62 -15.34
N ASN A 185 -3.64 15.16 -16.53
CA ASN A 185 -4.32 14.72 -17.74
C ASN A 185 -3.77 13.40 -18.28
N LYS A 186 -2.60 12.96 -17.81
CA LYS A 186 -1.97 11.68 -18.19
C LYS A 186 -1.87 10.70 -17.03
N ALA A 187 -2.15 11.14 -15.81
CA ALA A 187 -2.11 10.32 -14.62
C ALA A 187 -3.18 9.21 -14.69
N ASP A 188 -2.78 8.00 -14.32
CA ASP A 188 -3.70 6.90 -14.07
C ASP A 188 -4.21 6.92 -12.62
N ALA A 189 -5.16 6.04 -12.30
CA ALA A 189 -5.76 6.00 -10.96
C ALA A 189 -4.72 5.73 -9.88
N THR A 190 -3.75 4.85 -10.17
CA THR A 190 -2.64 4.52 -9.27
C THR A 190 -1.82 5.75 -8.89
N THR A 191 -1.50 6.58 -9.89
CA THR A 191 -0.73 7.81 -9.70
C THR A 191 -1.50 8.82 -8.86
N LEU A 192 -2.80 8.99 -9.12
CA LEU A 192 -3.65 9.91 -8.37
C LEU A 192 -3.87 9.45 -6.92
N TRP A 193 -4.06 8.15 -6.67
CA TRP A 193 -4.12 7.61 -5.31
C TRP A 193 -2.81 7.81 -4.55
N ALA A 194 -1.66 7.67 -5.21
CA ALA A 194 -0.36 7.97 -4.60
C ALA A 194 -0.23 9.45 -4.19
N LEU A 195 -0.98 10.34 -4.83
CA LEU A 195 -1.10 11.75 -4.48
C LEU A 195 -2.15 12.03 -3.38
N GLY A 196 -2.83 11.01 -2.87
CA GLY A 196 -3.88 11.14 -1.86
C GLY A 196 -5.28 11.41 -2.40
N PHE A 197 -5.47 11.46 -3.72
CA PHE A 197 -6.80 11.62 -4.32
C PHE A 197 -7.60 10.31 -4.23
N THR A 198 -8.33 10.12 -3.15
CA THR A 198 -9.14 8.91 -2.91
C THR A 198 -10.23 8.69 -3.98
N ASN A 199 -10.68 9.76 -4.64
CA ASN A 199 -11.67 9.78 -5.71
C ASN A 199 -11.06 9.77 -7.13
N ALA A 200 -9.88 9.15 -7.31
CA ALA A 200 -9.15 9.10 -8.59
C ALA A 200 -10.03 8.72 -9.81
N ASP A 201 -10.95 7.77 -9.65
CA ASP A 201 -11.85 7.35 -10.73
C ASP A 201 -12.79 8.47 -11.19
N GLU A 202 -13.28 9.30 -10.27
CA GLU A 202 -14.14 10.44 -10.62
C GLU A 202 -13.34 11.57 -11.28
N ILE A 203 -12.08 11.75 -10.88
CA ILE A 203 -11.15 12.68 -11.56
C ILE A 203 -10.98 12.25 -13.01
N ILE A 204 -10.67 10.97 -13.25
CA ILE A 204 -10.47 10.40 -14.58
C ILE A 204 -11.75 10.51 -15.42
N LYS A 205 -12.89 10.16 -14.83
CA LYS A 205 -14.18 10.22 -15.52
C LYS A 205 -14.56 11.65 -15.92
N LEU A 206 -14.36 12.63 -15.03
CA LEU A 206 -14.61 14.03 -15.37
C LEU A 206 -13.63 14.51 -16.42
N ARG A 207 -12.33 14.24 -16.25
CA ARG A 207 -11.26 14.56 -17.22
C ARG A 207 -11.65 14.12 -18.62
N ASP A 208 -12.03 12.85 -18.78
CA ASP A 208 -12.36 12.27 -20.07
C ASP A 208 -13.65 12.87 -20.65
N SER A 209 -14.60 13.27 -19.79
CA SER A 209 -15.85 13.94 -20.20
C SER A 209 -15.67 15.39 -20.65
N VAL A 210 -14.68 16.11 -20.12
CA VAL A 210 -14.47 17.55 -20.40
C VAL A 210 -13.28 17.83 -21.33
N GLY A 211 -12.55 16.79 -21.76
CA GLY A 211 -11.37 16.92 -22.62
C GLY A 211 -10.12 17.38 -21.87
N GLY A 212 -10.03 17.06 -20.57
CA GLY A 212 -8.92 17.40 -19.71
C GLY A 212 -9.10 18.70 -18.91
N PHE A 213 -8.26 18.85 -17.89
CA PHE A 213 -8.21 20.00 -17.00
C PHE A 213 -7.18 21.02 -17.52
N ALA A 214 -7.48 22.32 -17.45
CA ALA A 214 -6.56 23.38 -17.85
C ALA A 214 -5.84 24.00 -16.65
N GLU A 215 -6.47 23.99 -15.48
CA GLU A 215 -5.94 24.57 -14.25
C GLU A 215 -6.47 23.83 -13.02
N ILE A 216 -5.88 24.12 -11.87
CA ILE A 216 -6.21 23.44 -10.61
C ILE A 216 -7.66 23.63 -10.18
N ASP A 217 -8.25 24.79 -10.48
CA ASP A 217 -9.65 25.09 -10.16
C ASP A 217 -10.63 24.17 -10.91
N ASP A 218 -10.23 23.60 -12.05
CA ASP A 218 -11.06 22.61 -12.75
C ASP A 218 -11.25 21.33 -11.91
N LEU A 219 -10.27 20.96 -11.07
CA LEU A 219 -10.36 19.80 -10.17
C LEU A 219 -11.39 20.01 -9.05
N ALA A 220 -11.70 21.27 -8.70
CA ALA A 220 -12.73 21.58 -7.71
C ALA A 220 -14.13 21.14 -8.15
N GLN A 221 -14.33 20.89 -9.45
CA GLN A 221 -15.59 20.40 -10.01
C GLN A 221 -15.78 18.88 -9.84
N VAL A 222 -14.71 18.14 -9.48
CA VAL A 222 -14.78 16.70 -9.29
C VAL A 222 -15.62 16.38 -8.03
N PRO A 223 -16.66 15.55 -8.14
CA PRO A 223 -17.43 15.12 -6.99
C PRO A 223 -16.55 14.46 -5.92
N GLY A 224 -16.67 14.93 -4.68
CA GLY A 224 -15.94 14.38 -3.54
C GLY A 224 -14.43 14.67 -3.52
N ILE A 225 -13.97 15.71 -4.24
CA ILE A 225 -12.55 16.07 -4.25
C ILE A 225 -12.03 16.37 -2.84
N ASP A 226 -10.92 15.72 -2.49
CA ASP A 226 -10.21 15.99 -1.26
C ASP A 226 -9.40 17.29 -1.41
N LYS A 227 -9.93 18.37 -0.84
CA LYS A 227 -9.28 19.69 -0.88
C LYS A 227 -7.91 19.71 -0.19
N ALA A 228 -7.72 18.88 0.84
CA ALA A 228 -6.43 18.80 1.52
C ALA A 228 -5.39 18.04 0.68
N ALA A 229 -5.82 17.05 -0.10
CA ALA A 229 -4.95 16.42 -1.10
C ALA A 229 -4.60 17.41 -2.22
N LEU A 230 -5.58 18.21 -2.67
CA LEU A 230 -5.37 19.24 -3.68
C LEU A 230 -4.34 20.29 -3.25
N GLU A 231 -4.49 20.83 -2.03
CA GLU A 231 -3.54 21.80 -1.44
C GLU A 231 -2.12 21.22 -1.34
N LYS A 232 -1.99 19.95 -0.94
CA LYS A 232 -0.68 19.29 -0.85
C LYS A 232 -0.02 19.04 -2.20
N ALA A 233 -0.82 18.82 -3.25
CA ALA A 233 -0.34 18.46 -4.57
C ALA A 233 -0.21 19.67 -5.51
N GLU A 234 -0.66 20.87 -5.10
CA GLU A 234 -0.71 22.08 -5.93
C GLU A 234 0.61 22.34 -6.66
N ASP A 235 1.73 22.30 -5.94
CA ASP A 235 3.06 22.63 -6.48
C ASP A 235 3.65 21.57 -7.40
N ILE A 236 3.06 20.37 -7.44
CA ILE A 236 3.56 19.25 -8.25
C ILE A 236 2.62 18.84 -9.39
N LEU A 237 1.40 19.38 -9.42
CA LEU A 237 0.44 19.10 -10.49
C LEU A 237 0.66 20.02 -11.69
N VAL A 238 0.67 19.41 -12.87
CA VAL A 238 0.66 20.13 -14.14
C VAL A 238 -0.53 19.70 -14.99
N PHE A 239 -1.04 20.63 -15.81
CA PHE A 239 -2.33 20.49 -16.48
C PHE A 239 -2.23 20.34 -18.01
N GLY A 240 -1.02 20.09 -18.54
CA GLY A 240 -0.82 19.81 -19.97
C GLY A 240 -1.50 20.83 -20.92
N LYS A 241 -1.81 20.43 -22.15
CA LYS A 241 -2.78 21.12 -23.01
C LYS A 241 -4.00 20.20 -23.16
N ARG A 242 -5.20 20.76 -23.27
CA ARG A 242 -6.39 19.99 -23.66
C ARG A 242 -6.14 19.32 -25.01
N GLU A 243 -6.46 18.02 -25.11
CA GLU A 243 -6.40 17.25 -26.36
C GLU A 243 -7.69 17.38 -27.17
#